data_AF-A0A146FF96-F1
#
_entry.id   AF-A0A146FF96-F1
#
_cell.length_a   1.000
_cell.length_b   1.000
_cell.length_c   1.000
_cell.angle_alpha   90.00
_cell.angle_beta   90.00
_cell.angle_gamma   90.00
#
_symmetry.space_group_name_H-M   'P 1'
#
loop_
_entity.id
_entity.type
_entity.pdbx_description
1 polymer ?
#
loop_
_entity_poly.entity_id
_entity_poly.type
_entity_poly.pdbx_seq_one_letter_code
_entity_poly.pdbx_strand_id
1 'polypeptide(L)'
;MSLQTYLIAIITYFGFPSFHGSQQPSLQYPLQLDNADLTPPAPKDLSFIPPGAAEETLGEPFRCQYPSMAADYTYNPTPENRSIWLKHRTNSSLDFDINTDYETRWPVGIERKYILTVGERSLNLDGIEFPYAKVFNNSYPGPWIRKCRLVHDMLDHCSRD
;
A
#
# COMPACT_ATOMS: atom_id res chain seq x y z
N MET A 1 -26.59 -58.97 38.06
CA MET A 1 -26.80 -57.76 38.88
C MET A 1 -26.97 -56.59 37.92
N SER A 2 -28.16 -56.40 37.35
CA SER A 2 -29.28 -55.52 37.78
C SER A 2 -28.99 -54.01 37.76
N LEU A 3 -29.63 -53.35 36.79
CA LEU A 3 -30.24 -52.01 36.74
C LEU A 3 -29.48 -50.72 37.15
N GLN A 4 -29.37 -49.81 36.16
CA GLN A 4 -29.89 -48.43 36.12
C GLN A 4 -29.59 -47.41 37.26
N THR A 5 -28.78 -46.41 36.90
CA THR A 5 -28.96 -44.93 36.98
C THR A 5 -29.37 -44.18 38.28
N TYR A 6 -28.72 -43.00 38.41
CA TYR A 6 -29.05 -41.75 39.13
C TYR A 6 -28.40 -41.51 40.51
N LEU A 7 -27.53 -40.50 40.61
CA LEU A 7 -27.84 -39.20 41.24
C LEU A 7 -26.66 -38.20 41.16
N ILE A 8 -26.95 -37.13 40.43
CA ILE A 8 -26.38 -35.78 40.32
C ILE A 8 -25.52 -35.34 41.53
N ALA A 9 -24.25 -35.02 41.29
CA ALA A 9 -23.43 -34.19 42.18
C ALA A 9 -23.33 -32.77 41.60
N ILE A 10 -23.60 -31.82 42.48
CA ILE A 10 -24.11 -30.48 42.25
C ILE A 10 -23.09 -29.54 41.57
N ILE A 11 -23.60 -28.78 40.59
CA ILE A 11 -22.97 -27.64 39.94
C ILE A 11 -22.77 -26.53 40.98
N THR A 12 -21.52 -26.17 41.27
CA THR A 12 -21.17 -24.87 41.88
C THR A 12 -19.79 -24.43 41.39
N TYR A 13 -19.77 -23.83 40.19
CA TYR A 13 -18.62 -23.04 39.76
C TYR A 13 -19.04 -21.83 38.91
N PHE A 14 -20.03 -21.05 39.37
CA PHE A 14 -20.27 -19.67 38.91
C PHE A 14 -20.92 -18.80 40.00
N GLY A 15 -20.31 -17.64 40.29
CA GLY A 15 -20.85 -16.47 41.02
C GLY A 15 -20.42 -16.36 42.49
N PHE A 16 -19.94 -15.26 43.08
CA PHE A 16 -19.71 -13.85 42.72
C PHE A 16 -18.65 -13.28 43.71
N PRO A 17 -18.03 -12.12 43.45
CA PRO A 17 -17.86 -11.16 44.54
C PRO A 17 -18.48 -9.79 44.23
N SER A 18 -19.31 -9.40 45.19
CA SER A 18 -19.62 -8.08 45.76
C SER A 18 -19.32 -6.79 44.99
N PHE A 19 -20.41 -6.04 44.83
CA PHE A 19 -20.47 -4.59 44.65
C PHE A 19 -19.59 -3.84 45.67
N HIS A 20 -18.64 -3.06 45.17
CA HIS A 20 -18.23 -1.81 45.80
C HIS A 20 -18.07 -0.74 44.72
N GLY A 21 -18.88 0.31 44.80
CA GLY A 21 -18.95 1.35 43.81
C GLY A 21 -17.70 2.21 43.78
N SER A 22 -17.21 2.49 42.57
CA SER A 22 -16.59 3.77 42.25
C SER A 22 -17.17 4.22 40.91
N GLN A 23 -17.71 5.44 40.92
CA GLN A 23 -18.37 6.08 39.79
C GLN A 23 -17.37 6.25 38.65
N GLN A 24 -17.67 5.68 37.48
CA GLN A 24 -17.15 6.16 36.20
C GLN A 24 -18.34 6.66 35.38
N PRO A 25 -18.29 7.88 34.82
CA PRO A 25 -19.43 8.46 34.13
C PRO A 25 -19.73 7.63 32.89
N SER A 26 -20.92 7.04 32.85
CA SER A 26 -21.48 6.45 31.64
C SER A 26 -21.70 7.56 30.61
N LEU A 27 -20.79 7.68 29.65
CA LEU A 27 -21.08 8.34 28.38
C LEU A 27 -22.06 7.44 27.60
N GLN A 28 -23.34 7.54 27.94
CA GLN A 28 -24.42 7.09 27.06
C GLN A 28 -24.49 8.08 25.89
N TYR A 29 -24.06 7.64 24.71
CA TYR A 29 -24.48 8.28 23.46
C TYR A 29 -25.89 7.77 23.12
N PRO A 30 -26.86 8.64 22.84
CA PRO A 30 -28.15 8.21 22.33
C PRO A 30 -27.96 7.52 20.96
N LEU A 31 -28.71 6.43 20.74
CA LEU A 31 -28.83 5.81 19.42
C LEU A 31 -29.54 6.79 18.48
N GLN A 32 -28.77 7.60 17.78
CA GLN A 32 -29.26 8.34 16.64
C GLN A 32 -29.21 7.39 15.43
N LEU A 33 -30.36 6.87 15.05
CA LEU A 33 -30.56 6.06 13.85
C LEU A 33 -30.53 7.00 12.63
N ASP A 34 -29.37 7.58 12.36
CA ASP A 34 -29.05 8.15 11.06
C ASP A 34 -28.22 7.11 10.32
N ASN A 35 -28.60 6.83 9.08
CA ASN A 35 -28.07 5.77 8.22
C ASN A 35 -26.52 5.73 8.22
N ALA A 36 -25.96 5.00 9.19
CA ALA A 36 -24.54 4.72 9.26
C ALA A 36 -24.26 3.65 8.22
N ASP A 37 -23.63 4.07 7.14
CA ASP A 37 -22.94 3.22 6.18
C ASP A 37 -22.10 2.18 6.96
N LEU A 38 -22.60 0.94 7.03
CA LEU A 38 -21.93 -0.21 7.68
C LEU A 38 -20.79 -0.75 6.80
N THR A 39 -20.14 0.10 6.02
CA THR A 39 -18.95 -0.28 5.28
C THR A 39 -17.80 -0.37 6.29
N PRO A 40 -17.14 -1.54 6.45
CA PRO A 40 -15.93 -1.63 7.25
C PRO A 40 -14.95 -0.53 6.83
N PRO A 41 -14.23 0.14 7.76
CA PRO A 41 -13.23 1.12 7.36
C PRO A 41 -12.29 0.44 6.36
N ALA A 42 -12.18 1.04 5.16
CA ALA A 42 -11.36 0.48 4.09
C ALA A 42 -9.98 0.09 4.65
N PRO A 43 -9.46 -1.10 4.34
CA PRO A 43 -8.20 -1.57 4.90
C PRO A 43 -7.10 -0.54 4.68
N LYS A 44 -6.28 -0.35 5.75
CA LYS A 44 -5.11 0.52 5.77
C LYS A 44 -4.25 0.28 4.53
N ASP A 45 -4.12 1.33 3.74
CA ASP A 45 -3.18 1.59 2.64
C ASP A 45 -2.29 0.42 2.16
N LEU A 46 -2.48 0.00 0.90
CA LEU A 46 -1.59 -0.96 0.23
C LEU A 46 -0.32 -0.24 -0.21
N SER A 47 0.68 -0.24 0.69
CA SER A 47 1.95 0.46 0.52
C SER A 47 3.14 -0.46 0.81
N PHE A 48 4.13 -0.47 -0.09
CA PHE A 48 5.31 -1.34 0.02
C PHE A 48 6.53 -0.77 -0.67
N ILE A 49 7.72 -1.21 -0.26
CA ILE A 49 8.97 -0.92 -0.96
C ILE A 49 9.11 -1.96 -2.10
N PRO A 50 9.15 -1.54 -3.38
CA PRO A 50 9.25 -2.48 -4.48
C PRO A 50 10.64 -3.12 -4.53
N PRO A 51 10.76 -4.33 -5.11
CA PRO A 51 12.05 -4.98 -5.29
C PRO A 51 12.95 -4.10 -6.18
N GLY A 52 14.21 -3.93 -5.79
CA GLY A 52 15.17 -3.10 -6.53
C GLY A 52 14.95 -1.60 -6.39
N ALA A 53 14.10 -1.13 -5.46
CA ALA A 53 14.17 0.25 -5.00
C ALA A 53 15.60 0.52 -4.53
N ALA A 54 16.28 1.47 -5.17
CA ALA A 54 17.60 1.89 -4.69
C ALA A 54 17.47 2.37 -3.25
N GLU A 55 18.35 1.86 -2.38
CA GLU A 55 18.49 2.35 -1.02
C GLU A 55 18.93 3.82 -1.10
N GLU A 56 18.05 4.74 -0.74
CA GLU A 56 18.50 6.09 -0.45
C GLU A 56 19.31 6.03 0.84
N THR A 57 20.61 6.29 0.75
CA THR A 57 21.49 6.34 1.93
C THR A 57 21.17 7.50 2.87
N LEU A 58 20.30 8.44 2.45
CA LEU A 58 19.98 9.68 3.17
C LEU A 58 18.48 10.05 3.19
N GLY A 59 17.57 9.10 2.93
CA GLY A 59 16.14 9.41 2.82
C GLY A 59 15.20 8.21 3.08
N GLU A 60 13.90 8.50 3.10
CA GLU A 60 12.86 7.47 3.20
C GLU A 60 12.85 6.60 1.93
N PRO A 61 12.79 5.27 2.06
CA PRO A 61 12.80 4.39 0.91
C PRO A 61 11.60 4.65 0.00
N PHE A 62 11.81 4.57 -1.31
CA PHE A 62 10.74 4.73 -2.29
C PHE A 62 9.65 3.65 -2.08
N ARG A 63 8.39 4.09 -1.98
CA ARG A 63 7.22 3.21 -1.77
C ARG A 63 6.22 3.27 -2.92
N CYS A 64 5.76 2.10 -3.36
CA CYS A 64 4.54 1.98 -4.15
C CYS A 64 3.32 2.11 -3.25
N GLN A 65 2.29 2.80 -3.74
CA GLN A 65 1.03 3.01 -3.03
C GLN A 65 -0.13 2.75 -3.97
N TYR A 66 -1.07 1.91 -3.54
CA TYR A 66 -2.28 1.52 -4.27
C TYR A 66 -3.51 1.63 -3.35
N PRO A 67 -3.84 2.84 -2.86
CA PRO A 67 -4.87 3.01 -1.83
C PRO A 67 -6.24 2.48 -2.29
N SER A 68 -6.61 2.73 -3.54
CA SER A 68 -7.89 2.27 -4.13
C SER A 68 -7.98 0.76 -4.33
N MET A 69 -6.88 0.03 -4.17
CA MET A 69 -6.82 -1.43 -4.36
C MET A 69 -6.60 -2.18 -3.05
N ALA A 70 -6.46 -1.49 -1.92
CA ALA A 70 -6.14 -2.12 -0.63
C ALA A 70 -7.20 -3.13 -0.17
N ALA A 71 -8.46 -2.91 -0.56
CA ALA A 71 -9.58 -3.80 -0.28
C ALA A 71 -9.36 -5.20 -0.89
N ASP A 72 -8.96 -5.26 -2.15
CA ASP A 72 -8.99 -6.50 -2.94
C ASP A 72 -7.61 -7.12 -3.16
N TYR A 73 -6.55 -6.34 -2.94
CA TYR A 73 -5.19 -6.75 -3.26
C TYR A 73 -4.26 -6.72 -2.05
N THR A 74 -3.22 -7.55 -2.13
CA THR A 74 -2.10 -7.58 -1.19
C THR A 74 -0.78 -7.67 -1.94
N TYR A 75 0.30 -7.26 -1.28
CA TYR A 75 1.66 -7.39 -1.76
C TYR A 75 2.35 -8.53 -1.00
N ASN A 76 2.85 -9.54 -1.71
CA ASN A 76 3.61 -10.63 -1.12
C ASN A 76 4.69 -11.23 -2.05
N PRO A 77 5.57 -10.43 -2.66
CA PRO A 77 6.71 -10.99 -3.36
C PRO A 77 7.81 -11.34 -2.36
N THR A 78 8.45 -12.47 -2.62
CA THR A 78 9.69 -12.86 -1.97
C THR A 78 10.84 -12.62 -2.96
N PRO A 79 12.09 -12.47 -2.49
CA PRO A 79 13.24 -12.33 -3.39
C PRO A 79 13.32 -13.44 -4.45
N GLU A 80 12.83 -14.64 -4.12
CA GLU A 80 12.81 -15.85 -4.93
C GLU A 80 11.69 -15.85 -5.98
N ASN A 81 10.61 -15.10 -5.75
CA ASN A 81 9.49 -15.00 -6.68
C ASN A 81 9.13 -13.55 -6.98
N ARG A 82 9.74 -13.02 -8.05
CA ARG A 82 9.45 -11.70 -8.61
C ARG A 82 8.40 -11.73 -9.73
N SER A 83 7.75 -12.87 -9.96
CA SER A 83 6.76 -13.01 -11.03
C SER A 83 5.42 -12.38 -10.66
N ILE A 84 5.12 -12.20 -9.37
CA ILE A 84 3.87 -11.61 -8.88
C ILE A 84 4.13 -10.20 -8.36
N TRP A 85 3.38 -9.23 -8.86
CA TRP A 85 3.43 -7.83 -8.44
C TRP A 85 2.39 -7.52 -7.36
N LEU A 86 1.11 -7.83 -7.61
CA LEU A 86 0.02 -7.71 -6.65
C LEU A 86 -0.87 -8.94 -6.71
N LYS A 87 -1.17 -9.51 -5.55
CA LYS A 87 -2.02 -10.69 -5.44
C LYS A 87 -3.43 -10.28 -5.06
N HIS A 88 -4.41 -10.72 -5.82
CA HIS A 88 -5.81 -10.56 -5.45
C HIS A 88 -6.14 -11.51 -4.29
N ARG A 89 -6.94 -11.04 -3.33
CA ARG A 89 -7.18 -11.79 -2.09
C ARG A 89 -7.99 -13.07 -2.29
N THR A 90 -8.87 -13.11 -3.29
CA THR A 90 -9.84 -14.21 -3.47
C THR A 90 -9.78 -14.90 -4.83
N ASN A 91 -9.16 -14.29 -5.84
CA ASN A 91 -9.22 -14.77 -7.22
C ASN A 91 -7.88 -14.57 -7.92
N SER A 92 -7.11 -15.65 -8.07
CA SER A 92 -5.79 -15.63 -8.68
C SER A 92 -5.80 -15.24 -10.17
N SER A 93 -6.93 -15.35 -10.88
CA SER A 93 -7.00 -14.88 -12.28
C SER A 93 -6.93 -13.35 -12.39
N LEU A 94 -7.07 -12.63 -11.27
CA LEU A 94 -6.98 -11.18 -11.19
C LEU A 94 -5.62 -10.71 -10.62
N ASP A 95 -4.71 -11.63 -10.32
CA ASP A 95 -3.35 -11.30 -9.87
C ASP A 95 -2.64 -10.47 -10.93
N PHE A 96 -1.96 -9.40 -10.52
CA PHE A 96 -1.03 -8.70 -11.38
C PHE A 96 0.31 -9.41 -11.31
N ASP A 97 0.65 -10.13 -12.36
CA ASP A 97 1.87 -10.92 -12.49
C ASP A 97 2.63 -10.57 -13.79
N ILE A 98 3.72 -11.27 -14.05
CA ILE A 98 4.56 -11.08 -15.23
C ILE A 98 3.84 -11.43 -16.54
N ASN A 99 2.80 -12.26 -16.49
CA ASN A 99 2.03 -12.68 -17.65
C ASN A 99 0.81 -11.79 -17.92
N THR A 100 0.51 -10.87 -17.00
CA THR A 100 -0.57 -9.91 -17.16
C THR A 100 -0.30 -9.03 -18.37
N ASP A 101 -1.23 -9.03 -19.32
CA ASP A 101 -1.23 -8.10 -20.43
C ASP A 101 -1.34 -6.67 -19.88
N TYR A 102 -0.22 -5.98 -19.90
CA TYR A 102 -0.06 -4.66 -19.31
C TYR A 102 -0.56 -3.53 -20.20
N GLU A 103 -0.86 -3.83 -21.47
CA GLU A 103 -1.44 -2.88 -22.41
C GLU A 103 -2.95 -2.73 -22.19
N THR A 104 -3.59 -3.75 -21.58
CA THR A 104 -5.03 -3.77 -21.31
C THR A 104 -5.39 -3.74 -19.83
N ARG A 105 -4.47 -4.13 -18.93
CA ARG A 105 -4.73 -4.17 -17.49
C ARG A 105 -3.53 -3.75 -16.65
N TRP A 106 -3.78 -2.85 -15.71
CA TRP A 106 -2.77 -2.31 -14.80
C TRP A 106 -3.36 -1.99 -13.43
N PRO A 107 -2.54 -1.95 -12.38
CA PRO A 107 -2.99 -1.52 -11.07
C PRO A 107 -3.18 0.01 -10.99
N VAL A 108 -4.09 0.42 -10.10
CA VAL A 108 -4.47 1.80 -9.82
C VAL A 108 -3.86 2.28 -8.51
N GLY A 109 -3.07 3.32 -8.57
CA GLY A 109 -2.40 3.94 -7.41
C GLY A 109 -2.23 5.44 -7.63
N ILE A 110 -1.08 6.03 -7.29
CA ILE A 110 -0.99 7.49 -7.07
C ILE A 110 -0.23 8.31 -8.13
N GLU A 111 -0.73 9.50 -8.45
CA GLU A 111 0.01 10.46 -9.28
C GLU A 111 1.29 10.95 -8.57
N ARG A 112 2.40 11.04 -9.31
CA ARG A 112 3.67 11.60 -8.84
C ARG A 112 4.13 12.70 -9.78
N LYS A 113 4.23 13.93 -9.27
CA LYS A 113 4.62 15.12 -10.05
C LYS A 113 6.12 15.39 -9.92
N TYR A 114 6.75 15.69 -11.05
CA TYR A 114 8.17 16.04 -11.14
C TYR A 114 8.33 17.32 -11.95
N ILE A 115 9.18 18.23 -11.47
CA ILE A 115 9.58 19.41 -12.22
C ILE A 115 11.05 19.21 -12.63
N LEU A 116 11.29 19.21 -13.94
CA LEU A 116 12.60 19.01 -14.52
C LEU A 116 13.00 20.27 -15.27
N THR A 117 14.09 20.90 -14.86
CA THR A 117 14.65 22.07 -15.51
C THR A 117 15.82 21.67 -16.37
N VAL A 118 15.80 22.00 -17.65
CA VAL A 118 16.93 21.81 -18.56
C VAL A 118 17.91 22.97 -18.39
N GLY A 119 19.17 22.64 -18.14
CA GLY A 119 20.26 23.61 -18.08
C GLY A 119 21.48 23.14 -18.86
N GLU A 120 22.49 24.00 -18.93
CA GLU A 120 23.81 23.69 -19.49
C GLU A 120 24.86 23.57 -18.39
N ARG A 121 25.78 22.62 -18.54
CA ARG A 121 26.90 22.40 -17.60
C ARG A 121 28.10 21.82 -18.35
N SER A 122 29.31 22.18 -17.94
CA SER A 122 30.52 21.47 -18.39
C SER A 122 30.62 20.11 -17.69
N LEU A 123 30.75 19.04 -18.47
CA LEU A 123 30.92 17.67 -17.99
C LEU A 123 32.13 17.01 -18.67
N ASN A 124 32.81 16.14 -17.95
CA ASN A 124 33.81 15.23 -18.50
C ASN A 124 33.59 13.86 -17.86
N LEU A 125 33.11 12.91 -18.66
CA LEU A 125 32.65 11.59 -18.19
C LEU A 125 33.56 10.45 -18.68
N ASP A 126 34.28 10.68 -19.77
CA ASP A 126 35.09 9.70 -20.50
C ASP A 126 36.50 10.23 -20.85
N GLY A 127 36.89 11.36 -20.29
CA GLY A 127 38.16 12.05 -20.57
C GLY A 127 38.04 13.21 -21.56
N ILE A 128 36.91 13.34 -22.27
CA ILE A 128 36.64 14.46 -23.19
C ILE A 128 35.72 15.48 -22.52
N GLU A 129 36.02 16.77 -22.69
CA GLU A 129 35.20 17.85 -22.12
C GLU A 129 34.01 18.18 -23.03
N PHE A 130 32.82 18.21 -22.42
CA PHE A 130 31.56 18.67 -23.00
C PHE A 130 31.17 19.99 -22.34
N PRO A 131 31.64 21.15 -22.84
CA PRO A 131 31.48 22.44 -22.14
C PRO A 131 30.02 22.91 -22.02
N TYR A 132 29.14 22.43 -22.89
CA TYR A 132 27.73 22.83 -22.97
C TYR A 132 26.78 21.62 -22.91
N ALA A 133 27.09 20.63 -22.06
CA ALA A 133 26.22 19.46 -21.92
C ALA A 133 24.84 19.87 -21.37
N LYS A 134 23.78 19.37 -21.98
CA LYS A 134 22.40 19.58 -21.52
C LYS A 134 22.10 18.60 -20.40
N VAL A 135 21.67 19.11 -19.24
CA VAL A 135 21.41 18.31 -18.04
C VAL A 135 20.08 18.69 -17.40
N PHE A 136 19.43 17.73 -16.76
CA PHE A 136 18.25 17.97 -15.94
C PHE A 136 18.66 18.32 -14.50
N ASN A 137 18.10 19.39 -13.96
CA ASN A 137 18.36 19.90 -12.60
C ASN A 137 19.86 20.06 -12.31
N ASN A 138 20.61 20.56 -13.31
CA ASN A 138 22.06 20.84 -13.23
C ASN A 138 22.92 19.63 -12.79
N SER A 139 22.42 18.40 -12.95
CA SER A 139 23.08 17.17 -12.50
C SER A 139 23.20 16.15 -13.62
N TYR A 140 24.29 15.38 -13.57
CA TYR A 140 24.47 14.20 -14.39
C TYR A 140 24.87 13.00 -13.52
N PRO A 141 24.12 11.89 -13.54
CA PRO A 141 22.79 11.75 -14.15
C PRO A 141 21.77 12.75 -13.56
N GLY A 142 20.70 13.02 -14.30
CA GLY A 142 19.56 13.78 -13.79
C GLY A 142 18.83 13.03 -12.66
N PRO A 143 17.89 13.69 -11.97
CA PRO A 143 17.13 13.05 -10.89
C PRO A 143 16.31 11.85 -11.42
N TRP A 144 16.21 10.80 -10.61
CA TRP A 144 15.47 9.60 -11.00
C TRP A 144 13.96 9.84 -10.92
N ILE A 145 13.26 9.64 -12.03
CA ILE A 145 11.79 9.58 -12.05
C ILE A 145 11.40 8.19 -11.57
N ARG A 146 10.77 8.11 -10.39
CA ARG A 146 10.38 6.86 -9.77
C ARG A 146 8.86 6.77 -9.73
N LYS A 147 8.31 5.77 -10.40
CA LYS A 147 6.89 5.48 -10.37
C LYS A 147 6.68 3.98 -10.21
N CYS A 148 5.56 3.64 -9.61
CA CYS A 148 5.05 2.28 -9.67
C CYS A 148 4.07 2.19 -10.84
N ARG A 149 3.74 0.98 -11.27
CA ARG A 149 2.86 0.79 -12.43
C ARG A 149 1.49 1.44 -12.14
N LEU A 150 1.07 2.34 -13.01
CA LEU A 150 -0.12 3.17 -12.90
C LEU A 150 -0.58 3.60 -14.28
N VAL A 151 -1.89 3.79 -14.47
CA VAL A 151 -2.40 4.70 -15.49
C VAL A 151 -3.09 5.86 -14.82
N HIS A 152 -2.61 7.04 -15.16
CA HIS A 152 -3.44 8.22 -15.34
C HIS A 152 -2.76 9.09 -16.42
N ASP A 153 -3.56 9.64 -17.32
CA ASP A 153 -3.35 10.56 -18.46
C ASP A 153 -2.09 11.46 -18.49
N MET A 154 -0.89 10.92 -18.27
CA MET A 154 0.34 11.72 -18.29
C MET A 154 0.84 12.02 -19.71
N LEU A 155 0.16 11.54 -20.75
CA LEU A 155 0.59 11.69 -22.14
C LEU A 155 0.01 12.94 -22.85
N ASP A 156 -0.97 13.64 -22.27
CA ASP A 156 -1.63 14.75 -22.98
C ASP A 156 -1.04 16.15 -22.70
N HIS A 157 -0.05 16.28 -21.82
CA HIS A 157 0.46 17.61 -21.40
C HIS A 157 1.87 17.99 -21.89
N CYS A 158 2.50 17.19 -22.75
CA CYS A 158 3.66 17.68 -23.51
C CYS A 158 3.19 18.43 -24.77
N SER A 159 2.45 19.54 -24.57
CA SER A 159 2.29 20.54 -25.63
C SER A 159 3.63 21.24 -25.83
N ARG A 160 4.13 21.17 -27.07
CA ARG A 160 5.23 22.02 -27.51
C ARG A 160 4.68 23.43 -27.67
N ASP A 161 5.15 24.34 -26.84
CA ASP A 161 5.19 25.76 -27.19
C ASP A 161 6.53 26.08 -27.86
#